data_AF-A0A2J6QUN3-F1
#
_entry.id   AF-A0A2J6QUN3-F1
#
_cell.length_a   1.000
_cell.length_b   1.000
_cell.length_c   1.000
_cell.angle_alpha   90.00
_cell.angle_beta   90.00
_cell.angle_gamma   90.00
#
_symmetry.space_group_name_H-M   'P 1'
#
loop_
_entity.id
_entity.type
_entity.pdbx_description
1 polymer ?
#
loop_
_entity_poly.entity_id
_entity_poly.type
_entity_poly.pdbx_seq_one_letter_code
_entity_poly.pdbx_strand_id
1 'polypeptide(L)'
;ILKLLLENGANIEAKAWDGQTPLSLAAMQGHEAIVKLLLEKGVDIEVKDNYSQTPLLWAAERGCEAVVKLLLEKGADIEAKDDYSRTPLLWA
;
A
#
# COMPACT_ATOMS: atom_id res chain seq x y z
N ILE A 1 -7.14 4.17 -16.33
CA ILE A 1 -7.65 5.37 -15.58
C ILE A 1 -6.58 6.03 -14.71
N LEU A 2 -5.82 5.29 -13.90
CA LEU A 2 -4.76 5.85 -13.04
C LEU A 2 -3.78 6.78 -13.79
N LYS A 3 -3.17 6.29 -14.88
CA LYS A 3 -2.25 7.09 -15.71
C LYS A 3 -2.87 8.40 -16.19
N LEU A 4 -4.11 8.34 -16.69
CA LEU A 4 -4.86 9.51 -17.15
C LEU A 4 -5.02 10.55 -16.03
N LEU A 5 -5.36 10.12 -14.81
CA LEU A 5 -5.50 11.03 -13.66
C LEU A 5 -4.16 11.68 -13.29
N LEU A 6 -3.07 10.89 -13.26
CA LEU A 6 -1.73 11.41 -12.96
C LEU A 6 -1.23 12.39 -14.04
N GLU A 7 -1.49 12.11 -15.30
CA GLU A 7 -1.17 13.00 -16.43
C GLU A 7 -1.95 14.33 -16.37
N ASN A 8 -3.10 14.36 -15.71
CA ASN A 8 -3.91 15.56 -15.47
C ASN A 8 -3.65 16.20 -14.09
N GLY A 9 -2.53 15.87 -13.44
CA GLY A 9 -2.08 16.56 -12.22
C GLY A 9 -2.70 16.06 -10.92
N ALA A 10 -3.33 14.87 -10.91
CA ALA A 10 -3.75 14.25 -9.66
C ALA A 10 -2.56 13.99 -8.72
N ASN A 11 -2.73 14.28 -7.42
CA ASN A 11 -1.71 14.01 -6.42
C ASN A 11 -1.59 12.49 -6.15
N ILE A 12 -0.44 11.91 -6.47
CA ILE A 12 -0.15 10.47 -6.28
C ILE A 12 -0.06 10.06 -4.80
N GLU A 13 0.18 11.03 -3.91
CA GLU A 13 0.26 10.83 -2.45
C GLU A 13 -0.94 11.42 -1.72
N ALA A 14 -2.07 11.64 -2.42
CA ALA A 14 -3.30 12.12 -1.79
C ALA A 14 -3.70 11.20 -0.63
N LYS A 15 -4.14 11.79 0.48
CA LYS A 15 -4.63 11.05 1.65
C LYS A 15 -6.14 11.15 1.76
N ALA A 16 -6.79 10.01 2.01
CA ALA A 16 -8.18 9.96 2.43
C ALA A 16 -8.33 10.39 3.90
N TRP A 17 -9.56 10.44 4.40
CA TRP A 17 -9.86 10.91 5.77
C TRP A 17 -9.24 10.01 6.87
N ASP A 18 -9.02 8.74 6.57
CA ASP A 18 -8.37 7.74 7.42
C ASP A 18 -6.85 7.67 7.19
N GLY A 19 -6.29 8.55 6.36
CA GLY A 19 -4.86 8.60 6.06
C GLY A 19 -4.42 7.65 4.95
N GLN A 20 -5.32 6.84 4.38
CA GLN A 20 -4.98 5.93 3.28
C GLN A 20 -4.56 6.69 2.01
N THR A 21 -3.56 6.16 1.32
CA THR A 21 -3.04 6.68 0.04
C THR A 21 -3.50 5.81 -1.13
N PRO A 22 -3.31 6.25 -2.39
CA PRO A 22 -3.50 5.38 -3.55
C PRO A 22 -2.75 4.06 -3.45
N LEU A 23 -1.57 4.03 -2.83
CA LEU A 23 -0.79 2.80 -2.65
C LEU A 23 -1.47 1.85 -1.64
N SER A 24 -1.88 2.35 -0.47
CA SER A 24 -2.54 1.51 0.52
C SER A 24 -3.89 0.98 0.03
N LEU A 25 -4.68 1.81 -0.67
CA LEU A 25 -5.94 1.40 -1.30
C LEU A 25 -5.73 0.35 -2.39
N ALA A 26 -4.73 0.53 -3.26
CA ALA A 26 -4.41 -0.44 -4.29
C ALA A 26 -3.93 -1.77 -3.70
N ALA A 27 -3.16 -1.72 -2.60
CA ALA A 27 -2.68 -2.90 -1.92
C ALA A 27 -3.81 -3.67 -1.23
N MET A 28 -4.69 -2.96 -0.52
CA MET A 28 -5.90 -3.52 0.11
C MET A 28 -6.83 -4.19 -0.92
N GLN A 29 -6.97 -3.62 -2.11
CA GLN A 29 -7.85 -4.15 -3.17
C GLN A 29 -7.18 -5.18 -4.08
N GLY A 30 -5.91 -5.53 -3.85
CA GLY A 30 -5.20 -6.51 -4.67
C GLY A 30 -4.85 -6.03 -6.09
N HIS A 31 -4.83 -4.72 -6.35
CA HIS A 31 -4.56 -4.17 -7.68
C HIS A 31 -3.05 -4.15 -8.00
N GLU A 32 -2.46 -5.32 -8.22
CA GLU A 32 -1.01 -5.50 -8.44
C GLU A 32 -0.41 -4.54 -9.48
N ALA A 33 -1.03 -4.40 -10.65
CA ALA A 33 -0.53 -3.51 -11.71
C ALA A 33 -0.53 -2.02 -11.28
N ILE A 34 -1.46 -1.61 -10.42
CA ILE A 34 -1.51 -0.25 -9.87
C ILE A 34 -0.41 -0.10 -8.82
N VAL A 35 -0.26 -1.06 -7.90
CA VAL A 35 0.81 -1.06 -6.89
C VAL A 35 2.17 -0.95 -7.57
N LYS A 36 2.43 -1.76 -8.59
CA LYS A 36 3.70 -1.72 -9.34
C LYS A 36 3.98 -0.35 -9.95
N LEU A 37 2.97 0.24 -10.61
CA LEU A 37 3.11 1.55 -11.24
C LEU A 37 3.36 2.66 -10.20
N LEU A 38 2.67 2.63 -9.05
CA LEU A 38 2.86 3.60 -7.99
C LEU A 38 4.28 3.51 -7.42
N LEU A 39 4.79 2.30 -7.15
CA LEU A 39 6.16 2.09 -6.67
C LEU A 39 7.22 2.52 -7.70
N GLU A 40 6.97 2.30 -9.00
CA GLU A 40 7.83 2.82 -10.08
C GLU A 40 7.88 4.36 -10.14
N LYS A 41 6.85 5.03 -9.60
CA LYS A 41 6.82 6.50 -9.45
C LYS A 41 7.50 7.00 -8.17
N GLY A 42 8.02 6.10 -7.33
CA GLY A 42 8.83 6.45 -6.15
C GLY A 42 8.02 6.90 -4.94
N VAL A 43 6.75 6.50 -4.84
CA VAL A 43 5.98 6.71 -3.60
C VAL A 43 6.60 5.92 -2.45
N ASP A 44 6.44 6.42 -1.24
CA ASP A 44 6.90 5.71 -0.03
C ASP A 44 6.15 4.38 0.17
N ILE A 45 6.90 3.27 0.17
CA ILE A 45 6.35 1.92 0.37
C ILE A 45 5.93 1.68 1.82
N GLU A 46 6.51 2.41 2.77
CA GLU A 46 6.23 2.31 4.21
C GLU A 46 5.20 3.35 4.68
N VAL A 47 4.46 3.95 3.75
CA VAL A 47 3.45 4.96 4.07
C VAL A 47 2.43 4.42 5.07
N LYS A 48 2.19 5.19 6.13
CA LYS A 48 1.25 4.83 7.20
C LYS A 48 -0.03 5.64 7.09
N ASP A 49 -1.15 4.94 7.26
CA ASP A 49 -2.45 5.56 7.52
C ASP A 49 -2.59 5.95 9.01
N ASN A 50 -3.78 6.41 9.41
CA ASN A 50 -4.03 6.88 10.77
C ASN A 50 -4.00 5.77 11.84
N TYR A 51 -3.92 4.49 11.43
CA TYR A 51 -3.81 3.33 12.32
C TYR A 51 -2.41 2.70 12.28
N SER A 52 -1.45 3.43 11.71
CA SER A 52 -0.11 2.94 11.38
C SER A 52 -0.10 1.73 10.44
N GLN A 53 -1.17 1.47 9.68
CA GLN A 53 -1.15 0.40 8.68
C GLN A 53 -0.35 0.81 7.45
N THR A 54 0.56 -0.06 7.05
CA THR A 54 1.32 0.04 5.80
C THR A 54 0.57 -0.66 4.66
N PRO A 55 0.91 -0.41 3.38
CA PRO A 55 0.38 -1.17 2.26
C PRO A 55 0.52 -2.69 2.42
N LEU A 56 1.60 -3.16 3.06
CA LEU A 56 1.83 -4.58 3.31
C LEU A 56 0.85 -5.15 4.33
N LEU A 57 0.56 -4.43 5.41
CA LEU A 57 -0.45 -4.83 6.42
C LEU A 57 -1.83 -4.97 5.76
N TRP A 58 -2.25 -3.99 4.95
CA TRP A 58 -3.51 -4.04 4.22
C TRP A 58 -3.58 -5.20 3.21
N ALA A 59 -2.50 -5.48 2.48
CA ALA A 59 -2.45 -6.58 1.54
C ALA A 59 -2.54 -7.95 2.25
N ALA A 60 -1.91 -8.07 3.42
CA ALA A 60 -1.97 -9.27 4.25
C ALA A 60 -3.39 -9.51 4.80
N GLU A 61 -4.02 -8.49 5.40
CA GLU A 61 -5.40 -8.56 5.90
C GLU A 61 -6.39 -9.05 4.83
N ARG A 62 -6.15 -8.66 3.58
CA ARG A 62 -7.03 -8.98 2.44
C ARG A 62 -6.64 -10.25 1.69
N GLY A 63 -5.60 -10.97 2.14
CA GLY A 63 -5.11 -12.17 1.47
C GLY A 63 -4.61 -11.93 0.05
N CYS A 64 -4.14 -10.72 -0.26
CA CYS A 64 -3.72 -10.31 -1.60
C CYS A 64 -2.30 -10.80 -1.91
N GLU A 65 -2.12 -12.12 -2.06
CA GLU A 65 -0.81 -12.79 -2.17
C GLU A 65 0.13 -12.17 -3.22
N ALA A 66 -0.39 -11.83 -4.41
CA ALA A 66 0.42 -11.22 -5.47
C ALA A 66 0.96 -9.84 -5.09
N VAL A 67 0.15 -9.04 -4.40
CA VAL A 67 0.57 -7.73 -3.87
C VAL A 67 1.57 -7.89 -2.72
N VAL A 68 1.33 -8.84 -1.80
CA VAL A 68 2.27 -9.13 -0.70
C VAL A 68 3.65 -9.49 -1.26
N LYS A 69 3.72 -10.39 -2.25
CA LYS A 69 4.97 -10.74 -2.93
C LYS A 69 5.64 -9.52 -3.55
N LEU A 70 4.89 -8.72 -4.32
CA LEU A 70 5.40 -7.53 -4.97
C LEU A 70 5.96 -6.50 -3.96
N LEU A 71 5.26 -6.26 -2.85
CA LEU A 71 5.72 -5.31 -1.83
C LEU A 71 7.00 -5.80 -1.14
N LEU A 72 7.08 -7.08 -0.81
CA LEU A 72 8.30 -7.69 -0.22
C LEU A 72 9.48 -7.66 -1.19
N GLU A 73 9.26 -7.94 -2.48
CA GLU A 73 10.29 -7.82 -3.53
C GLU A 73 10.81 -6.39 -3.68
N LYS A 74 9.97 -5.40 -3.35
CA LYS A 74 10.31 -3.97 -3.37
C LYS A 74 10.89 -3.47 -2.04
N GLY A 75 11.06 -4.35 -1.07
CA GLY A 75 11.74 -4.06 0.19
C GLY A 75 10.82 -3.54 1.29
N ALA A 76 9.51 -3.82 1.23
CA ALA A 76 8.62 -3.53 2.35
C ALA A 76 9.06 -4.28 3.62
N ASP A 77 8.94 -3.64 4.77
CA ASP A 77 9.28 -4.23 6.07
C ASP A 77 8.28 -5.32 6.46
N ILE A 78 8.72 -6.57 6.42
CA ILE A 78 7.92 -7.74 6.80
C ILE A 78 7.50 -7.73 8.28
N GLU A 79 8.22 -6.98 9.12
CA GLU A 79 7.95 -6.83 10.55
C GLU A 79 7.30 -5.48 10.90
N ALA A 80 6.78 -4.75 9.90
CA ALA A 80 6.05 -3.51 10.11
C ALA A 80 4.89 -3.72 11.11
N LYS A 81 4.72 -2.76 12.02
CA LYS A 81 3.70 -2.82 13.08
C LYS A 81 2.68 -1.70 12.94
N ASP A 82 1.41 -2.07 13.06
CA ASP A 82 0.33 -1.13 13.29
C ASP A 82 0.30 -0.63 14.75
N ASP A 83 -0.65 0.25 15.08
CA ASP A 83 -0.79 0.82 16.43
C ASP A 83 -1.06 -0.23 17.53
N TYR A 84 -1.47 -1.43 17.14
CA TYR A 84 -1.76 -2.56 18.05
C TYR A 84 -0.62 -3.57 18.09
N SER A 85 0.57 -3.21 17.57
CA SER A 85 1.74 -4.09 17.47
C SER A 85 1.51 -5.35 16.64
N ARG A 86 0.53 -5.35 15.74
CA ARG A 86 0.26 -6.47 14.82
C ARG A 86 1.16 -6.34 13.59
N THR A 87 1.81 -7.45 13.23
CA THR A 87 2.60 -7.61 12.01
C THR A 87 1.73 -8.13 10.87
N PRO A 88 2.19 -8.08 9.60
CA PRO A 88 1.46 -8.65 8.47
C PRO A 88 1.00 -10.10 8.69
N LEU A 89 1.82 -10.92 9.36
CA LEU A 89 1.47 -12.31 9.66
C LEU A 89 0.26 -12.46 10.60
N LEU A 90 0.04 -11.51 11.52
CA LEU A 90 -1.11 -11.52 12.43
C LEU A 90 -2.42 -11.12 11.75
N TRP A 91 -2.34 -10.55 10.54
CA TRP A 91 -3.48 -10.15 9.74
C TRP A 91 -3.85 -11.17 8.64
N ALA A 92 -2.96 -12.10 8.32
CA ALA A 92 -3.12 -13.09 7.26
C ALA A 92 -4.20 -14.17 7.52
#